data_AF-A0AA91TKA0-F1
#
_entry.id   AF-A0AA91TKA0-F1
#
_cell.length_a   1.000
_cell.length_b   1.000
_cell.length_c   1.000
_cell.angle_alpha   90.00
_cell.angle_beta   90.00
_cell.angle_gamma   90.00
#
_symmetry.space_group_name_H-M   'P 1'
#
loop_
_entity.id
_entity.type
_entity.pdbx_description
1 polymer ?
#
loop_
_entity_poly.entity_id
_entity_poly.type
_entity_poly.pdbx_seq_one_letter_code
_entity_poly.pdbx_strand_id
1 'polypeptide(L)'
;MSKVTIPSRASYQVRNPASEERPFLEADWAPINAHQVYQALKRMQCRNHQATSAYKCKGLGAPYKTSQQQENWLGAIINHFNQNINIQLKHIKTMCKFNKFNGKVTNYYSNMYVIEVDDKTIYIPFSVMHKFPAFPQSMMEDGHLKIGVTVIMVKKDEKTYYPDHETYGVNNNQEHKLNIDGTYLLKDTKTYKQSNSLPELMAQLSTQLPSLQEDLRLETLKVISAINMTEEQKVEKLTSMVDFPLDFLESQTLEKKASLFYAPGNTKDDRAQLKEIVESIVAMCNSEEQKQCQLIVGVNDKTNKTCKLQDEIAANYPQMANLDQFQNTLLVPFIKSYTYDNALLMSSLKYNWYNYNGDLILIIDINYHGDPIICKGGRLPYRCDSAKMIAEGVDLVNMVKKLTRNAA
;
A
#
# COMPACT_ATOMS: atom_id res chain seq x y z
N MET A 1 -44.27 -31.92 -21.14
CA MET A 1 -43.37 -32.23 -20.00
C MET A 1 -42.16 -32.98 -20.54
N SER A 2 -41.02 -32.30 -20.69
CA SER A 2 -39.76 -32.90 -21.15
C SER A 2 -38.79 -32.98 -19.97
N LYS A 3 -38.41 -34.20 -19.59
CA LYS A 3 -37.44 -34.48 -18.52
C LYS A 3 -36.03 -34.41 -19.11
N VAL A 4 -35.27 -33.41 -18.70
CA VAL A 4 -33.84 -33.32 -18.98
C VAL A 4 -33.10 -34.30 -18.06
N THR A 5 -32.36 -35.23 -18.66
CA THR A 5 -31.51 -36.21 -17.96
C THR A 5 -30.20 -35.54 -17.54
N ILE A 6 -29.94 -35.50 -16.23
CA ILE A 6 -28.67 -35.01 -15.65
C ILE A 6 -27.62 -36.12 -15.77
N PRO A 7 -26.41 -35.88 -16.31
CA PRO A 7 -25.34 -36.87 -16.29
C PRO A 7 -24.83 -37.10 -14.87
N SER A 8 -24.77 -38.38 -14.47
CA SER A 8 -24.14 -38.85 -13.24
C SER A 8 -22.66 -38.45 -13.19
N ARG A 9 -22.24 -37.75 -12.12
CA ARG A 9 -20.82 -37.50 -11.83
C ARG A 9 -20.14 -38.84 -11.52
N ALA A 10 -19.07 -39.15 -12.26
CA ALA A 10 -18.15 -40.24 -11.91
C ALA A 10 -17.67 -40.06 -10.45
N SER A 11 -17.72 -41.14 -9.68
CA SER A 11 -17.26 -41.19 -8.29
C SER A 11 -15.74 -40.97 -8.22
N TYR A 12 -15.34 -39.94 -7.47
CA TYR A 12 -13.95 -39.66 -7.17
C TYR A 12 -13.43 -40.73 -6.20
N GLN A 13 -12.56 -41.63 -6.66
CA GLN A 13 -11.83 -42.54 -5.76
C GLN A 13 -10.70 -41.75 -5.09
N VAL A 14 -10.70 -41.73 -3.76
CA VAL A 14 -9.62 -41.19 -2.93
C VAL A 14 -8.42 -42.14 -3.05
N ARG A 15 -7.31 -41.67 -3.62
CA ARG A 15 -6.06 -42.45 -3.69
C ARG A 15 -5.43 -42.55 -2.29
N ASN A 16 -5.08 -43.78 -1.89
CA ASN A 16 -4.45 -44.08 -0.61
C ASN A 16 -2.93 -43.77 -0.69
N PRO A 17 -2.35 -42.92 0.18
CA PRO A 17 -0.94 -42.51 0.10
C PRO A 17 0.07 -43.62 0.43
N ALA A 18 -0.37 -44.72 1.06
CA ALA A 18 0.51 -45.78 1.54
C ALA A 18 1.03 -46.73 0.44
N SER A 19 0.54 -46.62 -0.80
CA SER A 19 0.94 -47.50 -1.91
C SER A 19 2.02 -46.92 -2.83
N GLU A 20 2.57 -45.74 -2.53
CA GLU A 20 3.73 -45.17 -3.24
C GLU A 20 5.01 -45.16 -2.39
N GLU A 21 5.03 -45.89 -1.27
CA GLU A 21 6.28 -46.18 -0.57
C GLU A 21 6.92 -47.44 -1.16
N ARG A 22 8.10 -47.22 -1.78
CA ARG A 22 9.09 -48.18 -2.34
C ARG A 22 8.91 -48.38 -3.86
N PRO A 23 9.87 -47.89 -4.68
CA PRO A 23 11.25 -48.39 -4.62
C PRO A 23 12.33 -47.29 -4.86
N PHE A 24 13.15 -47.02 -3.86
CA PHE A 24 14.53 -46.51 -4.06
C PHE A 24 15.48 -47.05 -2.97
N LEU A 25 15.12 -48.18 -2.37
CA LEU A 25 16.02 -48.99 -1.56
C LEU A 25 16.45 -50.13 -2.49
N GLU A 26 17.77 -50.26 -2.69
CA GLU A 26 18.44 -51.25 -3.54
C GLU A 26 18.48 -50.92 -5.05
N ALA A 27 19.22 -49.87 -5.39
CA ALA A 27 19.95 -49.83 -6.65
C ALA A 27 21.27 -49.09 -6.38
N ASP A 28 22.39 -49.68 -6.77
CA ASP A 28 23.71 -49.04 -6.75
C ASP A 28 23.61 -47.65 -7.38
N TRP A 29 23.88 -46.62 -6.59
CA TRP A 29 23.72 -45.23 -6.99
C TRP A 29 24.85 -44.87 -7.97
N ALA A 30 24.57 -45.05 -9.25
CA ALA A 30 25.26 -44.36 -10.34
C ALA A 30 25.33 -42.85 -10.05
N PRO A 31 26.37 -42.13 -10.52
CA PRO A 31 26.64 -40.75 -10.12
C PRO A 31 25.40 -39.91 -10.37
N ILE A 32 24.83 -39.38 -9.29
CA ILE A 32 23.66 -38.52 -9.29
C ILE A 32 23.92 -37.40 -10.28
N ASN A 33 23.25 -37.44 -11.42
CA ASN A 33 23.52 -36.53 -12.52
C ASN A 33 23.12 -35.13 -12.03
N ALA A 34 24.07 -34.21 -11.91
CA ALA A 34 23.85 -32.84 -11.44
C ALA A 34 22.69 -32.14 -12.19
N HIS A 35 22.42 -32.58 -13.42
CA HIS A 35 21.28 -32.16 -14.22
C HIS A 35 19.91 -32.53 -13.59
N GLN A 36 19.78 -33.71 -13.00
CA GLN A 36 18.55 -34.16 -12.33
C GLN A 36 18.31 -33.40 -11.02
N VAL A 37 19.39 -33.09 -10.28
CA VAL A 37 19.32 -32.26 -9.07
C VAL A 37 18.96 -30.81 -9.43
N TYR A 38 19.58 -30.25 -10.48
CA TYR A 38 19.23 -28.94 -11.01
C TYR A 38 17.76 -28.87 -11.47
N GLN A 39 17.28 -29.89 -12.19
CA GLN A 39 15.88 -30.00 -12.62
C GLN A 39 14.93 -30.13 -11.43
N ALA A 40 15.29 -30.90 -10.38
CA ALA A 40 14.48 -31.02 -9.17
C ALA A 40 14.41 -29.70 -8.39
N LEU A 41 15.52 -28.98 -8.26
CA LEU A 41 15.59 -27.65 -7.64
C LEU A 41 14.79 -26.62 -8.45
N LYS A 42 14.89 -26.63 -9.78
CA LYS A 42 14.11 -25.75 -10.68
C LYS A 42 12.61 -26.07 -10.61
N ARG A 43 12.24 -27.36 -10.50
CA ARG A 43 10.85 -27.77 -10.26
C ARG A 43 10.36 -27.35 -8.88
N MET A 44 11.20 -27.35 -7.84
CA MET A 44 10.84 -26.81 -6.53
C MET A 44 10.70 -25.29 -6.54
N GLN A 45 11.52 -24.55 -7.29
CA GLN A 45 11.36 -23.11 -7.51
C GLN A 45 10.02 -22.80 -8.20
N CYS A 46 9.67 -23.55 -9.26
CA CYS A 46 8.38 -23.44 -9.94
C CYS A 46 7.20 -23.88 -9.06
N ARG A 47 7.35 -24.93 -8.24
CA ARG A 47 6.31 -25.39 -7.30
C ARG A 47 6.13 -24.44 -6.11
N ASN A 48 7.15 -23.74 -5.64
CA ASN A 48 7.00 -22.66 -4.66
C ASN A 48 6.27 -21.45 -5.27
N HIS A 49 6.48 -21.15 -6.56
CA HIS A 49 5.69 -20.15 -7.30
C HIS A 49 4.22 -20.59 -7.51
N GLN A 50 3.95 -21.89 -7.71
CA GLN A 50 2.58 -22.39 -7.87
C GLN A 50 1.85 -22.65 -6.53
N ALA A 51 2.52 -23.13 -5.49
CA ALA A 51 1.93 -23.39 -4.17
C ALA A 51 1.59 -22.09 -3.41
N THR A 52 2.37 -21.02 -3.60
CA THR A 52 2.01 -19.68 -3.09
C THR A 52 0.78 -19.09 -3.79
N SER A 53 0.47 -19.54 -5.02
CA SER A 53 -0.72 -19.12 -5.76
C SER A 53 -1.98 -19.94 -5.42
N ALA A 54 -1.86 -21.26 -5.22
CA ALA A 54 -3.01 -22.15 -4.99
C ALA A 54 -3.50 -22.18 -3.52
N TYR A 55 -2.60 -22.10 -2.53
CA TYR A 55 -2.98 -22.20 -1.11
C TYR A 55 -3.40 -20.87 -0.47
N LYS A 56 -3.12 -19.72 -1.11
CA LYS A 56 -3.66 -18.42 -0.68
C LYS A 56 -5.13 -18.19 -1.06
N CYS A 57 -5.75 -19.08 -1.84
CA CYS A 57 -7.12 -18.93 -2.31
C CYS A 57 -8.18 -19.62 -1.43
N LYS A 58 -7.80 -20.30 -0.33
CA LYS A 58 -8.75 -21.13 0.45
C LYS A 58 -8.92 -20.77 1.94
N GLY A 59 -8.57 -19.56 2.37
CA GLY A 59 -9.13 -18.98 3.61
C GLY A 59 -8.93 -19.77 4.91
N LEU A 60 -8.03 -20.75 4.97
CA LEU A 60 -7.72 -21.48 6.20
C LEU A 60 -6.47 -20.87 6.81
N GLY A 61 -6.68 -20.08 7.86
CA GLY A 61 -5.61 -19.62 8.74
C GLY A 61 -4.91 -20.83 9.36
N ALA A 62 -3.68 -21.07 8.96
CA ALA A 62 -2.70 -21.76 9.76
C ALA A 62 -1.33 -21.18 9.41
N PRO A 63 -0.49 -20.82 10.39
CA PRO A 63 0.93 -20.64 10.12
C PRO A 63 1.42 -22.00 9.64
N TYR A 64 1.93 -22.10 8.41
CA TYR A 64 2.72 -23.27 8.05
C TYR A 64 4.00 -23.21 8.88
N LYS A 65 3.94 -23.77 10.10
CA LYS A 65 5.04 -24.60 10.57
C LYS A 65 5.14 -25.70 9.54
N THR A 66 6.22 -25.70 8.77
CA THR A 66 6.69 -26.88 8.05
C THR A 66 6.51 -28.08 8.99
N SER A 67 5.89 -29.17 8.54
CA SER A 67 5.67 -30.31 9.43
C SER A 67 7.04 -30.77 9.95
N GLN A 68 7.13 -31.21 11.21
CA GLN A 68 8.41 -31.66 11.78
C GLN A 68 9.10 -32.68 10.85
N GLN A 69 8.33 -33.51 10.14
CA GLN A 69 8.84 -34.42 9.10
C GLN A 69 9.43 -33.70 7.88
N GLN A 70 8.82 -32.62 7.38
CA GLN A 70 9.38 -31.83 6.28
C GLN A 70 10.61 -31.01 6.69
N GLU A 71 10.64 -30.47 7.91
CA GLU A 71 11.84 -29.83 8.46
C GLU A 71 12.96 -30.84 8.68
N ASN A 72 12.63 -32.03 9.21
CA ASN A 72 13.58 -33.12 9.38
C ASN A 72 14.07 -33.67 8.02
N TRP A 73 13.21 -33.69 7.00
CA TRP A 73 13.58 -34.12 5.64
C TRP A 73 14.48 -33.09 4.94
N LEU A 74 14.16 -31.80 5.04
CA LEU A 74 15.02 -30.71 4.57
C LEU A 74 16.34 -30.67 5.34
N GLY A 75 16.29 -30.84 6.67
CA GLY A 75 17.46 -30.95 7.53
C GLY A 75 18.34 -32.14 7.18
N ALA A 76 17.75 -33.30 6.86
CA ALA A 76 18.48 -34.49 6.43
C ALA A 76 19.13 -34.30 5.05
N ILE A 77 18.44 -33.67 4.09
CA ILE A 77 19.00 -33.35 2.77
C ILE A 77 20.17 -32.35 2.90
N ILE A 78 20.02 -31.32 3.73
CA ILE A 78 21.06 -30.32 4.00
C ILE A 78 22.25 -30.95 4.73
N ASN A 79 22.01 -31.79 5.74
CA ASN A 79 23.07 -32.50 6.46
C ASN A 79 23.80 -33.51 5.57
N HIS A 80 23.09 -34.23 4.70
CA HIS A 80 23.69 -35.17 3.76
C HIS A 80 24.54 -34.45 2.69
N PHE A 81 24.12 -33.24 2.26
CA PHE A 81 24.92 -32.38 1.40
C PHE A 81 26.18 -31.84 2.12
N ASN A 82 26.06 -31.45 3.39
CA ASN A 82 27.19 -30.94 4.19
C ASN A 82 28.23 -32.03 4.52
N GLN A 83 27.80 -33.30 4.61
CA GLN A 83 28.68 -34.43 4.89
C GLN A 83 29.44 -34.94 3.66
N ASN A 84 28.86 -34.81 2.46
CA ASN A 84 29.44 -35.37 1.23
C ASN A 84 30.21 -34.37 0.36
N ILE A 85 30.01 -33.06 0.54
CA ILE A 85 30.80 -32.04 -0.17
C ILE A 85 31.06 -30.89 0.80
N ASN A 86 32.32 -30.46 0.87
CA ASN A 86 32.85 -29.43 1.76
C ASN A 86 32.31 -28.00 1.42
N ILE A 87 30.99 -27.86 1.30
CA ILE A 87 30.29 -26.62 0.93
C ILE A 87 29.76 -26.00 2.21
N GLN A 88 30.50 -25.00 2.71
CA GLN A 88 30.07 -24.21 3.87
C GLN A 88 28.69 -23.56 3.63
N LEU A 89 27.83 -23.59 4.65
CA LEU A 89 26.48 -23.00 4.80
C LEU A 89 26.26 -21.59 4.22
N LYS A 90 27.31 -20.84 3.86
CA LYS A 90 27.23 -19.56 3.14
C LYS A 90 26.46 -19.66 1.82
N HIS A 91 26.48 -20.80 1.13
CA HIS A 91 25.90 -20.92 -0.21
C HIS A 91 24.37 -21.06 -0.24
N ILE A 92 23.74 -21.61 0.79
CA ILE A 92 22.27 -21.84 0.81
C ILE A 92 21.49 -20.54 1.09
N LYS A 93 22.04 -19.59 1.87
CA LYS A 93 21.46 -18.25 2.02
C LYS A 93 21.44 -17.44 0.71
N THR A 94 22.16 -17.88 -0.31
CA THR A 94 22.25 -17.21 -1.62
C THR A 94 21.09 -17.54 -2.56
N MET A 95 20.23 -18.52 -2.24
CA MET A 95 19.22 -19.07 -3.17
C MET A 95 17.90 -18.29 -3.31
N CYS A 96 17.80 -17.07 -2.78
CA CYS A 96 16.66 -16.16 -3.01
C CYS A 96 17.10 -14.77 -3.49
N LYS A 97 18.33 -14.61 -4.01
CA LYS A 97 18.76 -13.32 -4.55
C LYS A 97 18.30 -13.21 -5.99
N PHE A 98 17.34 -12.32 -6.24
CA PHE A 98 17.04 -11.92 -7.60
C PHE A 98 18.33 -11.47 -8.30
N ASN A 99 18.44 -11.74 -9.60
CA ASN A 99 19.62 -11.34 -10.36
C ASN A 99 19.75 -9.81 -10.31
N LYS A 100 20.92 -9.36 -9.85
CA LYS A 100 21.27 -7.94 -9.74
C LYS A 100 22.00 -7.50 -11.00
N PHE A 101 21.67 -6.32 -11.48
CA PHE A 101 22.22 -5.71 -12.68
C PHE A 101 22.61 -4.27 -12.38
N ASN A 102 23.63 -3.77 -13.07
CA ASN A 102 24.00 -2.37 -12.99
C ASN A 102 23.22 -1.61 -14.08
N GLY A 103 22.36 -0.68 -13.64
CA GLY A 103 21.63 0.20 -14.52
C GLY A 103 22.23 1.60 -14.51
N LYS A 104 22.56 2.15 -15.67
CA LYS A 104 23.04 3.54 -15.78
C LYS A 104 21.86 4.46 -16.08
N VAL A 105 21.63 5.46 -15.23
CA VAL A 105 20.63 6.50 -15.49
C VAL A 105 21.13 7.37 -16.63
N THR A 106 20.42 7.41 -17.74
CA THR A 106 20.83 8.19 -18.92
C THR A 106 20.00 9.46 -19.11
N ASN A 107 18.77 9.48 -18.62
CA ASN A 107 17.91 10.65 -18.69
C ASN A 107 16.82 10.63 -17.60
N TYR A 108 16.26 11.81 -17.31
CA TYR A 108 15.10 11.97 -16.45
C TYR A 108 14.20 13.08 -17.03
N TYR A 109 12.96 12.73 -17.37
CA TYR A 109 11.96 13.69 -17.84
C TYR A 109 10.56 13.20 -17.52
N SER A 110 9.63 14.14 -17.30
CA SER A 110 8.22 13.82 -17.02
C SER A 110 8.03 12.77 -15.90
N ASN A 111 8.81 12.87 -14.82
CA ASN A 111 8.83 11.92 -13.69
C ASN A 111 9.17 10.46 -14.06
N MET A 112 9.88 10.26 -15.18
CA MET A 112 10.34 8.96 -15.66
C MET A 112 11.86 8.95 -15.81
N TYR A 113 12.50 7.95 -15.22
CA TYR A 113 13.91 7.64 -15.46
C TYR A 113 14.06 6.78 -16.71
N VAL A 114 15.04 7.12 -17.53
CA VAL A 114 15.56 6.28 -18.62
C VAL A 114 16.83 5.63 -18.12
N ILE A 115 16.87 4.30 -18.14
CA ILE A 115 17.97 3.53 -17.58
C ILE A 115 18.44 2.51 -18.61
N GLU A 116 19.75 2.48 -18.86
CA GLU A 116 20.40 1.43 -19.63
C GLU A 116 20.82 0.31 -18.70
N VAL A 117 20.30 -0.89 -18.94
CA VAL A 117 20.65 -2.12 -18.20
C VAL A 117 21.00 -3.17 -19.24
N ASP A 118 22.25 -3.65 -19.22
CA ASP A 118 22.81 -4.47 -20.30
C ASP A 118 22.60 -3.77 -21.68
N ASP A 119 22.11 -4.49 -22.69
CA ASP A 119 21.81 -3.95 -24.03
C ASP A 119 20.36 -3.41 -24.16
N LYS A 120 19.72 -3.03 -23.04
CA LYS A 120 18.32 -2.60 -23.02
C LYS A 120 18.14 -1.23 -22.37
N THR A 121 17.25 -0.44 -22.95
CA THR A 121 16.73 0.78 -22.34
C THR A 121 15.39 0.48 -21.67
N ILE A 122 15.28 0.80 -20.39
CA ILE A 122 14.04 0.66 -19.61
C ILE A 122 13.59 2.02 -19.07
N TYR A 123 12.28 2.14 -18.87
CA TYR A 123 11.64 3.35 -18.35
C TYR A 123 11.03 3.05 -16.99
N ILE A 124 11.49 3.73 -15.95
CA ILE A 124 11.01 3.52 -14.58
C ILE A 124 10.46 4.82 -14.02
N PRO A 125 9.17 4.86 -13.62
CA PRO A 125 8.62 6.03 -12.95
C PRO A 125 9.37 6.35 -11.66
N PHE A 126 9.48 7.63 -11.31
CA PHE A 126 10.06 8.05 -10.04
C PHE A 126 9.41 7.33 -8.86
N SER A 127 8.08 7.28 -8.86
CA SER A 127 7.29 6.60 -7.83
C SER A 127 7.57 5.10 -7.69
N VAL A 128 8.21 4.46 -8.66
CA VAL A 128 8.65 3.07 -8.55
C VAL A 128 10.10 3.00 -8.10
N MET A 129 10.95 3.89 -8.62
CA MET A 129 12.37 3.95 -8.28
C MET A 129 12.60 4.31 -6.80
N HIS A 130 11.76 5.17 -6.24
CA HIS A 130 11.92 5.73 -4.89
C HIS A 130 10.98 5.12 -3.84
N LYS A 131 10.19 4.10 -4.21
CA LYS A 131 9.27 3.41 -3.28
C LYS A 131 10.04 2.40 -2.43
N PHE A 132 10.34 2.76 -1.19
CA PHE A 132 11.13 2.06 -0.16
C PHE A 132 12.67 2.28 -0.16
N PRO A 133 13.38 2.42 -1.29
CA PRO A 133 14.79 2.77 -1.29
C PRO A 133 15.07 4.18 -0.77
N ALA A 134 16.18 4.32 -0.06
CA ALA A 134 16.88 5.55 0.21
C ALA A 134 18.26 5.49 -0.45
N PHE A 135 18.38 6.05 -1.66
CA PHE A 135 19.66 6.22 -2.35
C PHE A 135 20.61 7.18 -1.59
N PRO A 136 21.94 6.92 -1.64
CA PRO A 136 22.93 7.83 -1.07
C PRO A 136 22.87 9.23 -1.69
N GLN A 137 23.11 10.27 -0.90
CA GLN A 137 23.12 11.67 -1.38
C GLN A 137 24.15 11.90 -2.50
N SER A 138 25.23 11.13 -2.55
CA SER A 138 26.19 11.18 -3.65
C SER A 138 25.56 10.86 -5.01
N MET A 139 24.50 10.05 -5.03
CA MET A 139 23.75 9.64 -6.22
C MET A 139 22.59 10.58 -6.56
N MET A 140 22.28 11.56 -5.70
CA MET A 140 21.11 12.43 -5.81
C MET A 140 21.49 13.86 -6.22
N GLU A 141 20.69 14.48 -7.08
CA GLU A 141 20.78 15.87 -7.53
C GLU A 141 19.36 16.41 -7.70
N ASP A 142 19.09 17.60 -7.14
CA ASP A 142 17.79 18.28 -7.20
C ASP A 142 16.57 17.38 -6.89
N GLY A 143 16.74 16.46 -5.93
CA GLY A 143 15.67 15.55 -5.49
C GLY A 143 15.41 14.35 -6.40
N HIS A 144 16.25 14.11 -7.41
CA HIS A 144 16.21 12.92 -8.27
C HIS A 144 17.60 12.27 -8.41
N LEU A 145 17.68 11.10 -9.03
CA LEU A 145 18.97 10.46 -9.32
C LEU A 145 19.76 11.26 -10.37
N LYS A 146 21.07 11.41 -10.16
CA LYS A 146 21.99 12.08 -11.10
C LYS A 146 22.03 11.36 -12.44
N ILE A 147 22.05 12.11 -13.52
CA ILE A 147 22.32 11.55 -14.85
C ILE A 147 23.76 11.00 -14.87
N GLY A 148 23.93 9.80 -15.41
CA GLY A 148 25.19 9.06 -15.47
C GLY A 148 25.46 8.15 -14.28
N VAL A 149 24.68 8.23 -13.19
CA VAL A 149 24.87 7.38 -12.01
C VAL A 149 24.50 5.93 -12.31
N THR A 150 25.24 4.98 -11.71
CA THR A 150 24.92 3.56 -11.75
C THR A 150 24.11 3.16 -10.53
N VAL A 151 22.96 2.55 -10.76
CA VAL A 151 22.03 2.03 -9.76
C VAL A 151 22.01 0.51 -9.85
N ILE A 152 21.94 -0.16 -8.70
CA ILE A 152 21.80 -1.62 -8.65
C ILE A 152 20.33 -1.96 -8.78
N MET A 153 20.02 -2.69 -9.83
CA MET A 153 18.67 -3.08 -10.24
C MET A 153 18.47 -4.57 -10.03
N VAL A 154 17.26 -4.96 -9.66
CA VAL A 154 16.81 -6.32 -9.48
C VAL A 154 15.83 -6.68 -10.61
N LYS A 155 16.12 -7.77 -11.33
CA LYS A 155 15.23 -8.27 -12.38
C LYS A 155 14.13 -9.15 -11.79
N LYS A 156 12.86 -8.79 -12.04
CA LYS A 156 11.70 -9.62 -11.71
C LYS A 156 11.34 -10.58 -12.85
N ASP A 157 11.34 -10.07 -14.08
CA ASP A 157 11.10 -10.83 -15.31
C ASP A 157 11.87 -10.20 -16.49
N GLU A 158 11.68 -10.67 -17.72
CA GLU A 158 12.43 -10.18 -18.89
C GLU A 158 12.23 -8.70 -19.23
N LYS A 159 11.15 -8.09 -18.73
CA LYS A 159 10.75 -6.71 -19.04
C LYS A 159 10.77 -5.80 -17.80
N THR A 160 10.75 -6.37 -16.61
CA THR A 160 10.52 -5.63 -15.37
C THR A 160 11.73 -5.66 -14.45
N TYR A 161 12.20 -4.46 -14.10
CA TYR A 161 13.28 -4.22 -13.16
C TYR A 161 12.79 -3.30 -12.03
N TYR A 162 13.38 -3.47 -10.85
CA TYR A 162 13.14 -2.65 -9.67
C TYR A 162 14.47 -2.25 -9.04
N PRO A 163 14.54 -1.13 -8.29
CA PRO A 163 15.72 -0.83 -7.48
C PRO A 163 15.98 -1.93 -6.46
N ASP A 164 17.26 -2.23 -6.20
CA ASP A 164 17.63 -3.23 -5.21
C ASP A 164 17.35 -2.74 -3.78
N HIS A 165 16.26 -3.22 -3.20
CA HIS A 165 15.88 -2.91 -1.83
C HIS A 165 16.84 -3.50 -0.77
N GLU A 166 17.70 -4.47 -1.12
CA GLU A 166 18.73 -4.94 -0.18
C GLU A 166 19.88 -3.94 -0.05
N THR A 167 20.30 -3.32 -1.16
CA THR A 167 21.40 -2.34 -1.15
C THR A 167 20.92 -0.97 -0.70
N TYR A 168 19.73 -0.55 -1.13
CA TYR A 168 19.23 0.81 -0.92
C TYR A 168 18.05 0.90 0.05
N GLY A 169 17.49 -0.22 0.49
CA GLY A 169 16.35 -0.18 1.40
C GLY A 169 16.76 0.18 2.82
N VAL A 170 15.85 0.85 3.53
CA VAL A 170 15.89 0.91 4.99
C VAL A 170 15.72 -0.53 5.49
N ASN A 171 16.63 -1.05 6.32
CA ASN A 171 16.67 -2.46 6.77
C ASN A 171 15.27 -3.03 7.06
N ASN A 172 14.77 -3.84 6.12
CA ASN A 172 13.41 -4.37 6.07
C ASN A 172 13.18 -5.55 7.03
N ASN A 173 13.42 -5.36 8.32
CA ASN A 173 12.66 -6.15 9.28
C ASN A 173 11.26 -5.52 9.32
N GLN A 174 10.20 -6.29 9.06
CA GLN A 174 8.82 -5.81 9.07
C GLN A 174 8.44 -5.05 10.36
N GLU A 175 9.18 -5.28 11.45
CA GLU A 175 9.08 -4.57 12.73
C GLU A 175 9.50 -3.09 12.67
N HIS A 176 10.29 -2.65 11.68
CA HIS A 176 10.76 -1.26 11.56
C HIS A 176 9.92 -0.36 10.64
N LYS A 177 8.97 -0.89 9.85
CA LYS A 177 8.04 -0.05 9.07
C LYS A 177 7.15 0.83 9.95
N LEU A 178 7.07 0.53 11.24
CA LEU A 178 6.22 1.19 12.21
C LEU A 178 6.91 2.32 12.99
N ASN A 179 8.21 2.57 12.77
CA ASN A 179 9.00 3.55 13.53
C ASN A 179 9.84 4.46 12.60
N ILE A 180 9.27 4.94 11.50
CA ILE A 180 9.91 5.98 10.67
C ILE A 180 9.26 7.31 11.02
N ASP A 181 10.06 8.23 11.55
CA ASP A 181 9.63 9.57 11.91
C ASP A 181 9.51 10.44 10.65
N GLY A 182 8.27 10.74 10.26
CA GLY A 182 7.93 11.60 9.13
C GLY A 182 7.73 13.07 9.48
N THR A 183 8.03 13.52 10.70
CA THR A 183 7.75 14.88 11.18
C THR A 183 8.36 15.98 10.31
N TYR A 184 9.45 15.70 9.60
CA TYR A 184 10.05 16.63 8.65
C TYR A 184 9.08 17.03 7.51
N LEU A 185 8.08 16.20 7.18
CA LEU A 185 7.03 16.49 6.20
C LEU A 185 5.97 17.46 6.72
N LEU A 186 5.93 17.74 8.02
CA LEU A 186 5.03 18.73 8.61
C LEU A 186 5.55 20.16 8.40
N LYS A 187 6.81 20.31 7.95
CA LYS A 187 7.41 21.61 7.65
C LYS A 187 6.54 22.33 6.62
N ASP A 188 6.16 23.57 6.94
CA ASP A 188 5.32 24.45 6.11
C ASP A 188 3.83 24.05 5.99
N THR A 189 3.38 23.01 6.71
CA THR A 189 1.95 22.68 6.79
C THR A 189 1.17 23.69 7.64
N LYS A 190 -0.07 23.98 7.23
CA LYS A 190 -0.97 24.84 8.01
C LYS A 190 -1.54 24.05 9.18
N THR A 191 -1.65 24.67 10.35
CA THR A 191 -2.38 24.06 11.47
C THR A 191 -3.86 23.92 11.14
N TYR A 192 -4.40 22.72 11.28
CA TYR A 192 -5.85 22.52 11.24
C TYR A 192 -6.42 22.98 12.58
N LYS A 193 -7.36 23.94 12.54
CA LYS A 193 -8.09 24.38 13.73
C LYS A 193 -9.52 23.86 13.65
N GLN A 194 -9.90 23.04 14.63
CA GLN A 194 -11.31 22.74 14.84
C GLN A 194 -12.00 23.92 15.51
N SER A 195 -13.24 24.20 15.09
CA SER A 195 -14.07 25.26 15.64
C SER A 195 -14.88 24.83 16.87
N ASN A 196 -14.43 23.81 17.60
CA ASN A 196 -15.17 23.27 18.75
C ASN A 196 -15.22 24.32 19.86
N SER A 197 -16.40 24.49 20.44
CA SER A 197 -16.59 25.29 21.65
C SER A 197 -15.98 24.60 22.88
N LEU A 198 -15.68 25.37 23.93
CA LEU A 198 -15.18 24.79 25.18
C LEU A 198 -16.13 23.72 25.77
N PRO A 199 -17.46 23.90 25.80
CA PRO A 199 -18.39 22.86 26.27
C PRO A 199 -18.29 21.54 25.49
N GLU A 200 -18.15 21.59 24.16
CA GLU A 200 -18.00 20.39 23.33
C GLU A 200 -16.70 19.65 23.62
N LEU A 201 -15.60 20.39 23.75
CA LEU A 201 -14.32 19.82 24.15
C LEU A 201 -14.37 19.23 25.55
N MET A 202 -15.02 19.89 26.50
CA MET A 202 -15.19 19.36 27.86
C MET A 202 -16.01 18.06 27.88
N ALA A 203 -17.06 17.95 27.05
CA ALA A 203 -17.82 16.72 26.90
C ALA A 203 -16.95 15.58 26.36
N GLN A 204 -16.18 15.83 25.30
CA GLN A 204 -15.24 14.84 24.76
C GLN A 204 -14.16 14.45 25.78
N LEU A 205 -13.57 15.46 26.44
CA LEU A 205 -12.52 15.28 27.42
C LEU A 205 -12.99 14.43 28.60
N SER A 206 -14.24 14.57 29.05
CA SER A 206 -14.79 13.77 30.15
C SER A 206 -14.68 12.26 29.91
N THR A 207 -14.77 11.84 28.65
CA THR A 207 -14.64 10.43 28.24
C THR A 207 -13.18 9.99 28.08
N GLN A 208 -12.28 10.92 27.73
CA GLN A 208 -10.87 10.62 27.46
C GLN A 208 -9.97 10.75 28.68
N LEU A 209 -10.33 11.61 29.64
CA LEU A 209 -9.54 11.93 30.83
C LEU A 209 -9.02 10.67 31.55
N PRO A 210 -9.83 9.60 31.75
CA PRO A 210 -9.36 8.38 32.39
C PRO A 210 -8.27 7.61 31.63
N SER A 211 -8.18 7.82 30.31
CA SER A 211 -7.23 7.13 29.42
C SER A 211 -5.93 7.92 29.18
N LEU A 212 -5.87 9.18 29.61
CA LEU A 212 -4.67 10.01 29.49
C LEU A 212 -3.59 9.54 30.48
N GLN A 213 -2.33 9.69 30.07
CA GLN A 213 -1.18 9.49 30.96
C GLN A 213 -1.27 10.44 32.16
N GLU A 214 -0.72 10.04 33.31
CA GLU A 214 -0.90 10.76 34.58
C GLU A 214 -0.43 12.21 34.51
N ASP A 215 0.77 12.47 33.95
CA ASP A 215 1.31 13.82 33.80
C ASP A 215 0.43 14.69 32.91
N LEU A 216 0.04 14.18 31.74
CA LEU A 216 -0.81 14.88 30.78
C LEU A 216 -2.21 15.14 31.37
N ARG A 217 -2.77 14.17 32.10
CA ARG A 217 -4.06 14.28 32.79
C ARG A 217 -4.03 15.38 33.85
N LEU A 218 -2.97 15.43 34.66
CA LEU A 218 -2.80 16.48 35.67
C LEU A 218 -2.65 17.85 35.02
N GLU A 219 -1.89 17.97 33.94
CA GLU A 219 -1.74 19.23 33.21
C GLU A 219 -3.07 19.67 32.57
N THR A 220 -3.82 18.74 31.98
CA THR A 220 -5.14 18.98 31.41
C THR A 220 -6.10 19.52 32.49
N LEU A 221 -6.14 18.91 33.68
CA LEU A 221 -6.96 19.36 34.81
C LEU A 221 -6.56 20.77 35.30
N LYS A 222 -5.27 21.12 35.27
CA LYS A 222 -4.80 22.48 35.57
C LYS A 222 -5.31 23.49 34.55
N VAL A 223 -5.32 23.15 33.26
CA VAL A 223 -5.84 24.04 32.20
C VAL A 223 -7.35 24.25 32.35
N ILE A 224 -8.11 23.19 32.64
CA ILE A 224 -9.56 23.28 32.87
C ILE A 224 -9.87 24.22 34.04
N SER A 225 -9.18 24.01 35.18
CA SER A 225 -9.40 24.75 36.43
C SER A 225 -8.76 26.15 36.45
N ALA A 226 -7.96 26.51 35.45
CA ALA A 226 -7.32 27.82 35.36
C ALA A 226 -8.37 28.94 35.28
N ILE A 227 -8.40 29.81 36.29
CA ILE A 227 -9.33 30.96 36.36
C ILE A 227 -8.80 32.13 35.51
N ASN A 228 -7.49 32.16 35.24
CA ASN A 228 -6.80 33.22 34.52
C ASN A 228 -6.77 33.05 32.99
N MET A 229 -7.42 32.04 32.43
CA MET A 229 -7.47 31.78 30.99
C MET A 229 -8.88 32.03 30.44
N THR A 230 -8.98 32.69 29.28
CA THR A 230 -10.25 32.79 28.54
C THR A 230 -10.66 31.44 27.97
N GLU A 231 -11.92 31.30 27.52
CA GLU A 231 -12.38 30.06 26.91
C GLU A 231 -11.56 29.72 25.67
N GLU A 232 -11.27 30.70 24.81
CA GLU A 232 -10.48 30.50 23.58
C GLU A 232 -9.05 30.03 23.90
N GLN A 233 -8.44 30.59 24.94
CA GLN A 233 -7.11 30.17 25.41
C GLN A 233 -7.13 28.75 25.96
N LYS A 234 -8.21 28.36 26.65
CA LYS A 234 -8.39 26.97 27.11
C LYS A 234 -8.59 26.03 25.94
N VAL A 235 -9.42 26.39 24.98
CA VAL A 235 -9.64 25.61 23.76
C VAL A 235 -8.32 25.40 23.02
N GLU A 236 -7.57 26.46 22.75
CA GLU A 236 -6.27 26.39 22.05
C GLU A 236 -5.27 25.51 22.81
N LYS A 237 -5.15 25.70 24.12
CA LYS A 237 -4.20 24.91 24.92
C LYS A 237 -4.60 23.44 25.04
N LEU A 238 -5.88 23.15 25.31
CA LEU A 238 -6.39 21.78 25.39
C LEU A 238 -6.22 21.05 24.07
N THR A 239 -6.63 21.68 22.96
CA THR A 239 -6.49 21.09 21.62
C THR A 239 -5.05 20.83 21.23
N SER A 240 -4.08 21.62 21.71
CA SER A 240 -2.64 21.37 21.47
C SER A 240 -2.04 20.24 22.32
N MET A 241 -2.66 19.91 23.45
CA MET A 241 -2.14 18.93 24.41
C MET A 241 -2.78 17.55 24.26
N VAL A 242 -4.05 17.51 23.88
CA VAL A 242 -4.86 16.30 23.80
C VAL A 242 -5.28 16.08 22.36
N ASP A 243 -5.07 14.85 21.89
CA ASP A 243 -5.55 14.41 20.58
C ASP A 243 -7.06 14.16 20.59
N PHE A 244 -7.83 15.23 20.37
CA PHE A 244 -9.27 15.15 20.25
C PHE A 244 -9.67 14.57 18.89
N PRO A 245 -10.65 13.64 18.85
CA PRO A 245 -11.27 13.17 17.63
C PRO A 245 -11.78 14.34 16.80
N LEU A 246 -11.44 14.30 15.51
CA LEU A 246 -11.89 15.30 14.55
C LEU A 246 -13.38 15.13 14.26
N ASP A 247 -14.09 16.25 14.13
CA ASP A 247 -15.53 16.30 13.93
C ASP A 247 -15.87 16.19 12.44
N PHE A 248 -15.39 15.10 11.85
CA PHE A 248 -15.68 14.74 10.47
C PHE A 248 -16.72 13.64 10.45
N LEU A 249 -17.97 14.05 10.19
CA LEU A 249 -19.08 13.13 10.02
C LEU A 249 -19.17 12.70 8.55
N GLU A 250 -19.01 11.40 8.28
CA GLU A 250 -19.18 10.89 6.92
C GLU A 250 -20.61 11.11 6.43
N SER A 251 -20.71 11.48 5.17
CA SER A 251 -21.97 11.79 4.52
C SER A 251 -21.88 11.47 3.03
N GLN A 252 -22.88 11.90 2.25
CA GLN A 252 -22.82 11.78 0.80
C GLN A 252 -21.70 12.65 0.19
N THR A 253 -21.33 13.74 0.86
CA THR A 253 -20.34 14.72 0.38
C THR A 253 -19.01 14.66 1.13
N LEU A 254 -18.88 13.81 2.15
CA LEU A 254 -17.64 13.67 2.92
C LEU A 254 -17.33 12.19 3.18
N GLU A 255 -16.12 11.77 2.85
CA GLU A 255 -15.60 10.43 3.14
C GLU A 255 -14.23 10.52 3.81
N LYS A 256 -13.94 9.59 4.71
CA LYS A 256 -12.64 9.46 5.36
C LYS A 256 -11.90 8.22 4.89
N LYS A 257 -10.58 8.32 4.83
CA LYS A 257 -9.67 7.18 4.68
C LYS A 257 -8.55 7.32 5.70
N ALA A 258 -8.29 6.25 6.44
CA ALA A 258 -7.24 6.26 7.46
C ALA A 258 -5.83 6.37 6.85
N SER A 259 -5.63 5.89 5.61
CA SER A 259 -4.30 5.63 5.04
C SER A 259 -4.24 5.87 3.53
N LEU A 260 -3.05 6.20 3.00
CA LEU A 260 -2.76 6.28 1.56
C LEU A 260 -2.31 4.93 0.96
N PHE A 261 -1.66 4.08 1.74
CA PHE A 261 -0.96 2.87 1.30
C PHE A 261 -1.53 1.58 1.89
N TYR A 262 -2.15 1.63 3.06
CA TYR A 262 -2.61 0.46 3.80
C TYR A 262 -4.12 0.28 3.67
N ALA A 263 -4.50 -0.64 2.79
CA ALA A 263 -5.89 -1.04 2.65
C ALA A 263 -6.32 -1.92 3.84
N PRO A 264 -7.59 -1.86 4.26
CA PRO A 264 -8.11 -2.79 5.26
C PRO A 264 -8.01 -4.24 4.73
N GLY A 265 -7.43 -5.12 5.55
CA GLY A 265 -7.21 -6.53 5.21
C GLY A 265 -5.91 -6.79 4.44
N ASN A 266 -5.67 -8.06 4.10
CA ASN A 266 -4.43 -8.50 3.45
C ASN A 266 -4.55 -8.49 1.92
N THR A 267 -4.56 -7.30 1.31
CA THR A 267 -4.57 -7.17 -0.14
C THR A 267 -3.21 -7.58 -0.73
N LYS A 268 -3.23 -8.28 -1.88
CA LYS A 268 -1.99 -8.63 -2.63
C LYS A 268 -1.51 -7.49 -3.53
N ASP A 269 -2.34 -6.47 -3.72
CA ASP A 269 -2.10 -5.32 -4.57
C ASP A 269 -1.57 -4.18 -3.71
N ASP A 270 -0.29 -3.85 -3.89
CA ASP A 270 0.44 -2.82 -3.16
C ASP A 270 -0.02 -1.40 -3.50
N ARG A 271 -1.00 -1.26 -4.41
CA ARG A 271 -1.67 -0.01 -4.77
C ARG A 271 -3.18 -0.06 -4.50
N ALA A 272 -3.68 -1.09 -3.81
CA ALA A 272 -5.11 -1.24 -3.53
C ALA A 272 -5.69 0.01 -2.84
N GLN A 273 -4.98 0.54 -1.84
CA GLN A 273 -5.45 1.71 -1.10
C GLN A 273 -5.43 2.98 -1.93
N LEU A 274 -4.39 3.18 -2.74
CA LEU A 274 -4.35 4.31 -3.68
C LEU A 274 -5.49 4.21 -4.70
N LYS A 275 -5.77 3.02 -5.24
CA LYS A 275 -6.92 2.81 -6.14
C LYS A 275 -8.23 3.13 -5.43
N GLU A 276 -8.42 2.64 -4.21
CA GLU A 276 -9.59 2.89 -3.39
C GLU A 276 -9.84 4.39 -3.17
N ILE A 277 -8.78 5.17 -2.91
CA ILE A 277 -8.83 6.64 -2.82
C ILE A 277 -9.28 7.26 -4.14
N VAL A 278 -8.67 6.89 -5.26
CA VAL A 278 -9.07 7.44 -6.58
C VAL A 278 -10.50 7.04 -6.93
N GLU A 279 -10.90 5.80 -6.63
CA GLU A 279 -12.27 5.33 -6.85
C GLU A 279 -13.27 6.10 -5.96
N SER A 280 -12.91 6.49 -4.74
CA SER A 280 -13.74 7.35 -3.89
C SER A 280 -13.87 8.77 -4.44
N ILE A 281 -12.78 9.37 -4.94
CA ILE A 281 -12.82 10.67 -5.64
C ILE A 281 -13.76 10.58 -6.85
N VAL A 282 -13.57 9.56 -7.69
CA VAL A 282 -14.38 9.36 -8.90
C VAL A 282 -15.84 9.08 -8.57
N ALA A 283 -16.12 8.31 -7.51
CA ALA A 283 -17.48 8.07 -7.08
C ALA A 283 -18.20 9.37 -6.68
N MET A 284 -17.52 10.28 -5.97
CA MET A 284 -18.07 11.60 -5.64
C MET A 284 -18.34 12.47 -6.88
N CYS A 285 -17.53 12.32 -7.93
CA CYS A 285 -17.77 12.97 -9.22
C CYS A 285 -18.95 12.33 -10.00
N ASN A 286 -19.13 11.02 -9.84
CA ASN A 286 -20.18 10.21 -10.45
C ASN A 286 -21.37 10.04 -9.49
N SER A 287 -21.90 11.15 -8.98
CA SER A 287 -23.15 11.18 -8.24
C SER A 287 -24.29 11.68 -9.13
N GLU A 288 -25.54 11.35 -8.78
CA GLU A 288 -26.70 11.92 -9.49
C GLU A 288 -26.77 13.44 -9.36
N GLU A 289 -26.38 13.95 -8.19
CA GLU A 289 -26.22 15.38 -7.92
C GLU A 289 -24.74 15.67 -7.69
N GLN A 290 -24.07 16.25 -8.69
CA GLN A 290 -22.67 16.67 -8.60
C GLN A 290 -22.56 17.86 -7.65
N LYS A 291 -22.18 17.58 -6.40
CA LYS A 291 -22.02 18.57 -5.33
C LYS A 291 -20.55 18.72 -4.99
N GLN A 292 -20.20 19.83 -4.36
CA GLN A 292 -18.90 19.97 -3.72
C GLN A 292 -18.75 18.90 -2.63
N CYS A 293 -17.69 18.11 -2.73
CA CYS A 293 -17.39 17.01 -1.82
C CYS A 293 -15.97 17.14 -1.24
N GLN A 294 -15.68 16.38 -0.20
CA GLN A 294 -14.38 16.31 0.45
C GLN A 294 -13.99 14.86 0.73
N LEU A 295 -12.77 14.49 0.35
CA LEU A 295 -12.13 13.26 0.79
C LEU A 295 -11.03 13.61 1.80
N ILE A 296 -11.14 13.06 3.00
CA ILE A 296 -10.21 13.30 4.11
C ILE A 296 -9.35 12.06 4.28
N VAL A 297 -8.04 12.22 4.21
CA VAL A 297 -7.07 11.12 4.35
C VAL A 297 -6.18 11.35 5.57
N GLY A 298 -5.89 10.29 6.31
CA GLY A 298 -5.12 10.34 7.56
C GLY A 298 -6.00 10.38 8.82
N VAL A 299 -7.31 10.15 8.69
CA VAL A 299 -8.27 10.12 9.82
C VAL A 299 -9.02 8.80 9.82
N ASN A 300 -9.09 8.16 10.99
CA ASN A 300 -9.81 6.91 11.16
C ASN A 300 -11.33 7.13 11.03
N ASP A 301 -11.98 6.27 10.25
CA ASP A 301 -13.42 6.32 9.98
C ASP A 301 -14.28 6.18 11.24
N LYS A 302 -13.87 5.31 12.17
CA LYS A 302 -14.62 4.95 13.39
C LYS A 302 -14.26 5.82 14.59
N THR A 303 -12.98 6.08 14.79
CA THR A 303 -12.50 6.78 16.00
C THR A 303 -12.30 8.27 15.80
N ASN A 304 -12.31 8.76 14.55
CA ASN A 304 -12.02 10.14 14.20
C ASN A 304 -10.64 10.65 14.62
N LYS A 305 -9.73 9.75 15.01
CA LYS A 305 -8.35 10.11 15.36
C LYS A 305 -7.44 10.13 14.14
N THR A 306 -6.39 10.93 14.20
CA THR A 306 -5.35 10.97 13.17
C THR A 306 -4.54 9.67 13.13
N CYS A 307 -3.95 9.38 11.98
CA CYS A 307 -3.28 8.11 11.70
C CYS A 307 -1.80 8.27 11.31
N LYS A 308 -1.15 9.38 11.71
CA LYS A 308 0.26 9.67 11.40
C LYS A 308 0.62 9.53 9.92
N LEU A 309 -0.14 10.17 9.03
CA LEU A 309 0.03 10.01 7.58
C LEU A 309 1.45 10.35 7.10
N GLN A 310 2.14 11.27 7.78
CA GLN A 310 3.52 11.64 7.53
C GLN A 310 4.50 10.46 7.67
N ASP A 311 4.33 9.63 8.70
CA ASP A 311 5.17 8.46 8.95
C ASP A 311 4.93 7.42 7.85
N GLU A 312 3.69 7.30 7.39
CA GLU A 312 3.30 6.45 6.27
C GLU A 312 4.02 6.83 4.98
N ILE A 313 4.04 8.13 4.67
CA ILE A 313 4.72 8.69 3.49
C ILE A 313 6.22 8.49 3.60
N ALA A 314 6.83 8.84 4.75
CA ALA A 314 8.26 8.67 4.98
C ALA A 314 8.69 7.20 4.89
N ALA A 315 7.86 6.27 5.39
CA ALA A 315 8.15 4.84 5.32
C ALA A 315 8.09 4.27 3.89
N ASN A 316 7.18 4.77 3.06
CA ASN A 316 7.02 4.30 1.69
C ASN A 316 7.93 5.05 0.71
N TYR A 317 8.27 6.31 0.99
CA TYR A 317 9.06 7.20 0.13
C TYR A 317 10.04 8.05 0.96
N PRO A 318 11.11 7.43 1.51
CA PRO A 318 12.01 8.08 2.46
C PRO A 318 12.83 9.24 1.88
N GLN A 319 12.84 9.40 0.55
CA GLN A 319 13.55 10.48 -0.13
C GLN A 319 12.69 11.71 -0.45
N MET A 320 11.41 11.69 -0.13
CA MET A 320 10.57 12.88 -0.31
C MET A 320 11.06 13.95 0.65
N ALA A 321 11.37 15.14 0.15
CA ALA A 321 11.81 16.26 0.96
C ALA A 321 10.63 17.04 1.55
N ASN A 322 9.49 17.08 0.85
CA ASN A 322 8.29 17.80 1.25
C ASN A 322 7.03 17.20 0.60
N LEU A 323 5.87 17.70 1.02
CA LEU A 323 4.56 17.21 0.58
C LEU A 323 4.22 17.58 -0.86
N ASP A 324 4.68 18.74 -1.35
CA ASP A 324 4.47 19.15 -2.74
C ASP A 324 5.18 18.18 -3.70
N GLN A 325 6.40 17.77 -3.37
CA GLN A 325 7.14 16.77 -4.11
C GLN A 325 6.39 15.43 -4.08
N PHE A 326 5.94 14.97 -2.91
CA PHE A 326 5.16 13.75 -2.78
C PHE A 326 3.89 13.77 -3.64
N GLN A 327 3.11 14.85 -3.54
CA GLN A 327 1.86 15.02 -4.27
C GLN A 327 2.08 15.00 -5.79
N ASN A 328 3.04 15.77 -6.28
CA ASN A 328 3.30 15.92 -7.72
C ASN A 328 4.03 14.72 -8.34
N THR A 329 4.63 13.86 -7.52
CA THR A 329 5.41 12.72 -7.99
C THR A 329 4.69 11.39 -7.86
N LEU A 330 3.80 11.26 -6.88
CA LEU A 330 3.02 10.05 -6.66
C LEU A 330 1.52 10.27 -6.83
N LEU A 331 0.92 11.09 -5.96
CA LEU A 331 -0.54 11.14 -5.82
C LEU A 331 -1.21 11.63 -7.11
N VAL A 332 -0.81 12.80 -7.61
CA VAL A 332 -1.35 13.41 -8.84
C VAL A 332 -1.08 12.53 -10.06
N PRO A 333 0.17 12.07 -10.33
CA PRO A 333 0.42 11.17 -11.45
C PRO A 333 -0.35 9.85 -11.38
N PHE A 334 -0.58 9.31 -10.17
CA PHE A 334 -1.35 8.09 -10.00
C PHE A 334 -2.83 8.31 -10.36
N ILE A 335 -3.44 9.40 -9.86
CA ILE A 335 -4.81 9.79 -10.22
C ILE A 335 -4.93 9.91 -11.75
N LYS A 336 -4.06 10.71 -12.38
CA LYS A 336 -4.01 10.87 -13.84
C LYS A 336 -3.92 9.53 -14.56
N SER A 337 -2.96 8.68 -14.18
CA SER A 337 -2.79 7.38 -14.83
C SER A 337 -4.00 6.47 -14.65
N TYR A 338 -4.72 6.58 -13.53
CA TYR A 338 -5.85 5.72 -13.22
C TYR A 338 -7.17 6.23 -13.81
N THR A 339 -7.25 7.51 -14.16
CA THR A 339 -8.44 8.17 -14.75
C THR A 339 -8.22 8.65 -16.19
N TYR A 340 -7.19 8.12 -16.88
CA TYR A 340 -6.83 8.46 -18.26
C TYR A 340 -6.52 9.96 -18.50
N ASP A 341 -5.89 10.61 -17.52
CA ASP A 341 -5.49 12.02 -17.52
C ASP A 341 -6.67 12.95 -17.85
N ASN A 342 -7.83 12.68 -17.24
CA ASN A 342 -9.01 13.52 -17.39
C ASN A 342 -8.73 14.94 -16.86
N ALA A 343 -8.54 15.89 -17.77
CA ALA A 343 -8.15 17.26 -17.44
C ALA A 343 -9.18 17.98 -16.55
N LEU A 344 -10.49 17.75 -16.79
CA LEU A 344 -11.57 18.37 -16.02
C LEU A 344 -11.53 17.90 -14.57
N LEU A 345 -11.41 16.59 -14.35
CA LEU A 345 -11.20 16.03 -13.01
C LEU A 345 -9.99 16.67 -12.35
N MET A 346 -8.85 16.70 -13.02
CA MET A 346 -7.62 17.23 -12.42
C MET A 346 -7.74 18.71 -12.03
N SER A 347 -8.47 19.52 -12.80
CA SER A 347 -8.74 20.92 -12.44
C SER A 347 -9.75 21.10 -11.31
N SER A 348 -10.58 20.09 -11.05
CA SER A 348 -11.61 20.08 -9.99
C SER A 348 -11.11 19.64 -8.62
N LEU A 349 -9.85 19.18 -8.51
CA LEU A 349 -9.27 18.68 -7.26
C LEU A 349 -8.35 19.74 -6.63
N LYS A 350 -8.61 20.07 -5.37
CA LYS A 350 -7.72 20.92 -4.57
C LYS A 350 -7.21 20.13 -3.35
N TYR A 351 -5.90 19.99 -3.26
CA TYR A 351 -5.24 19.25 -2.20
C TYR A 351 -4.78 20.21 -1.11
N ASN A 352 -5.23 20.00 0.11
CA ASN A 352 -4.86 20.82 1.25
C ASN A 352 -4.24 19.92 2.33
N TRP A 353 -2.97 20.17 2.64
CA TRP A 353 -2.25 19.47 3.69
C TRP A 353 -2.28 20.27 4.99
N TYR A 354 -2.62 19.60 6.08
CA TYR A 354 -2.71 20.21 7.40
C TYR A 354 -1.96 19.40 8.45
N ASN A 355 -1.47 20.10 9.48
CA ASN A 355 -0.97 19.51 10.71
C ASN A 355 -2.02 19.67 11.81
N TYR A 356 -2.38 18.57 12.44
CA TYR A 356 -3.20 18.53 13.64
C TYR A 356 -2.44 17.77 14.71
N ASN A 357 -2.01 18.46 15.77
CA ASN A 357 -1.30 17.88 16.91
C ASN A 357 -0.06 17.04 16.56
N GLY A 358 0.68 17.45 15.53
CA GLY A 358 1.86 16.74 15.07
C GLY A 358 1.56 15.62 14.07
N ASP A 359 0.30 15.44 13.67
CA ASP A 359 -0.11 14.49 12.66
C ASP A 359 -0.61 15.17 11.39
N LEU A 360 -0.24 14.57 10.26
CA LEU A 360 -0.59 15.04 8.94
C LEU A 360 -1.98 14.55 8.53
N ILE A 361 -2.77 15.47 7.98
CA ILE A 361 -4.07 15.21 7.37
C ILE A 361 -4.07 15.80 5.96
N LEU A 362 -4.64 15.07 5.01
CA LEU A 362 -4.91 15.56 3.66
C LEU A 362 -6.42 15.75 3.49
N ILE A 363 -6.84 16.95 3.09
CA ILE A 363 -8.22 17.23 2.66
C ILE A 363 -8.19 17.53 1.15
N ILE A 364 -8.83 16.65 0.37
CA ILE A 364 -9.03 16.84 -1.06
C ILE A 364 -10.42 17.41 -1.26
N ASP A 365 -10.51 18.70 -1.60
CA ASP A 365 -11.77 19.30 -2.06
C ASP A 365 -12.03 18.88 -3.50
N ILE A 366 -13.25 18.43 -3.76
CA ILE A 366 -13.69 17.91 -5.06
C ILE A 366 -14.86 18.77 -5.52
N ASN A 367 -14.62 19.58 -6.56
CA ASN A 367 -15.66 20.42 -7.17
C ASN A 367 -15.78 20.10 -8.67
N TYR A 368 -16.36 18.93 -8.96
CA TYR A 368 -16.46 18.39 -10.31
C TYR A 368 -17.86 18.61 -10.88
N HIS A 369 -17.91 19.17 -12.09
CA HIS A 369 -19.12 19.27 -12.89
C HIS A 369 -18.80 18.84 -14.33
N GLY A 370 -19.31 17.70 -14.77
CA GLY A 370 -18.99 17.17 -16.09
C GLY A 370 -19.43 15.73 -16.33
N ASP A 371 -18.93 15.14 -17.42
CA ASP A 371 -19.29 13.78 -17.83
C ASP A 371 -18.84 12.71 -16.82
N PRO A 372 -19.50 11.53 -16.79
CA PRO A 372 -19.08 10.43 -15.94
C PRO A 372 -17.64 9.99 -16.20
N ILE A 373 -16.87 9.77 -15.13
CA ILE A 373 -15.46 9.41 -15.19
C ILE A 373 -15.29 7.91 -15.02
N ILE A 374 -14.61 7.26 -15.96
CA ILE A 374 -14.30 5.83 -15.90
C ILE A 374 -12.84 5.63 -15.49
N CYS A 375 -12.61 4.79 -14.49
CA CYS A 375 -11.29 4.37 -14.04
C CYS A 375 -10.69 3.28 -14.94
N LYS A 376 -9.38 3.13 -14.86
CA LYS A 376 -8.62 2.11 -15.57
C LYS A 376 -9.13 0.71 -15.22
N GLY A 377 -9.28 -0.12 -16.26
CA GLY A 377 -9.88 -1.46 -16.14
C GLY A 377 -11.39 -1.47 -16.45
N GLY A 378 -11.97 -0.36 -16.91
CA GLY A 378 -13.38 -0.30 -17.30
C GLY A 378 -14.31 -0.30 -16.10
N ARG A 379 -13.90 0.40 -15.03
CA ARG A 379 -14.61 0.49 -13.76
C ARG A 379 -15.23 1.87 -13.63
N LEU A 380 -16.51 1.95 -13.32
CA LEU A 380 -17.21 3.20 -13.04
C LEU A 380 -17.61 3.23 -11.57
N PRO A 381 -16.75 3.73 -10.66
CA PRO A 381 -17.15 4.06 -9.31
C PRO A 381 -18.22 5.14 -9.32
N TYR A 382 -19.27 5.00 -8.53
CA TYR A 382 -20.36 5.97 -8.44
C TYR A 382 -20.92 6.01 -7.02
N ARG A 383 -21.56 7.14 -6.66
CA ARG A 383 -22.23 7.28 -5.36
C ARG A 383 -23.69 6.85 -5.45
N CYS A 384 -24.09 6.00 -4.50
CA CYS A 384 -25.48 5.72 -4.19
C CYS A 384 -25.68 6.12 -2.73
N ASP A 385 -26.26 7.29 -2.50
CA ASP A 385 -26.30 7.93 -1.20
C ASP A 385 -24.89 8.04 -0.57
N SER A 386 -24.72 7.56 0.67
CA SER A 386 -23.44 7.53 1.38
C SER A 386 -22.56 6.35 1.00
N ALA A 387 -23.02 5.44 0.14
CA ALA A 387 -22.26 4.27 -0.28
C ALA A 387 -21.55 4.51 -1.62
N LYS A 388 -20.32 4.02 -1.73
CA LYS A 388 -19.62 3.87 -3.01
C LYS A 388 -19.96 2.53 -3.62
N MET A 389 -20.36 2.55 -4.89
CA MET A 389 -20.63 1.38 -5.71
C MET A 389 -19.73 1.39 -6.95
N ILE A 390 -19.59 0.25 -7.62
CA ILE A 390 -18.75 0.14 -8.83
C ILE A 390 -19.55 -0.60 -9.90
N ALA A 391 -19.76 0.06 -11.04
CA ALA A 391 -20.37 -0.55 -12.22
C ALA A 391 -19.30 -1.00 -13.22
N GLU A 392 -19.49 -2.18 -13.81
CA GLU A 392 -18.62 -2.78 -14.83
C GLU A 392 -19.48 -3.36 -15.97
N GLY A 393 -18.87 -3.63 -17.13
CA GLY A 393 -19.54 -4.32 -18.24
C GLY A 393 -20.83 -3.63 -18.71
N VAL A 394 -21.95 -4.35 -18.71
CA VAL A 394 -23.26 -3.83 -19.15
C VAL A 394 -23.80 -2.77 -18.19
N ASP A 395 -23.59 -2.95 -16.88
CA ASP A 395 -24.07 -2.01 -15.87
C ASP A 395 -23.36 -0.67 -15.96
N LEU A 396 -22.09 -0.66 -16.38
CA LEU A 396 -21.35 0.56 -16.67
C LEU A 396 -22.05 1.40 -17.74
N VAL A 397 -22.44 0.78 -18.86
CA VAL A 397 -23.10 1.50 -19.97
C VAL A 397 -24.44 2.08 -19.52
N ASN A 398 -25.21 1.32 -18.74
CA ASN A 398 -26.48 1.77 -18.20
C ASN A 398 -26.30 2.93 -17.22
N MET A 399 -25.29 2.85 -16.36
CA MET A 399 -25.00 3.89 -15.37
C MET A 399 -24.47 5.17 -16.01
N VAL A 400 -23.61 5.08 -17.03
CA VAL A 400 -23.19 6.26 -17.81
C VAL A 400 -24.40 6.96 -18.41
N LYS A 401 -25.32 6.22 -19.05
CA LYS A 401 -26.57 6.80 -19.59
C LYS A 401 -27.42 7.48 -18.51
N LYS A 402 -27.47 6.90 -17.30
CA LYS A 402 -28.22 7.46 -16.18
C LYS A 402 -27.59 8.77 -15.70
N LEU A 403 -26.29 8.79 -15.47
CA LEU A 403 -25.56 9.95 -14.95
C LEU A 403 -25.51 11.10 -15.97
N THR A 404 -25.31 10.82 -17.26
CA THR A 404 -25.29 11.85 -18.31
C THR A 404 -26.65 12.52 -18.50
N ARG A 405 -27.76 11.81 -18.29
CA ARG A 405 -29.12 12.40 -18.38
C ARG A 405 -29.43 13.41 -17.28
N ASN A 406 -28.76 13.31 -16.14
CA ASN A 406 -28.97 14.20 -15.00
C ASN A 406 -28.00 15.39 -15.00
N ALA A 407 -26.93 15.33 -15.80
CA ALA A 407 -25.92 16.39 -15.92
C ALA A 407 -26.28 17.46 -16.99
N ALA A 408 -27.29 17.20 -17.82
CA ALA A 408 -27.86 18.12 -18.81
C ALA A 408 -29.18 18.69 -18.29
#